data_AF-A0A5C7Q6G1-F1
#
_entry.id   AF-A0A5C7Q6G1-F1
#
_cell.length_a   1.000
_cell.length_b   1.000
_cell.length_c   1.000
_cell.angle_alpha   90.00
_cell.angle_beta   90.00
_cell.angle_gamma   90.00
#
_symmetry.space_group_name_H-M   'P 1'
#
loop_
_entity.id
_entity.type
_entity.pdbx_description
1 polymer ?
#
loop_
_entity_poly.entity_id
_entity_poly.type
_entity_poly.pdbx_seq_one_letter_code
_entity_poly.pdbx_strand_id
1 'polypeptide(L)'
;MSGFDLERFRSCASQLSPRTAAVPVDDLAHWFPEGVKPVWTVRGLTGVEIATANDASGRARIYAATVEALASAAHSDQADALKKLFGADGEPPEELAKRFDHLVFGSVDPKIAREDAIRLFALYPVVGYQLTNKILELTGLGPDLGKVPRSTETPMS
;
A
#
# COMPACT_ATOMS: atom_id res chain seq x y z
N MET A 1 3.32 5.43 38.48
CA MET A 1 2.59 4.31 37.86
C MET A 1 2.51 4.55 36.36
N SER A 2 2.63 3.51 35.53
CA SER A 2 2.41 3.62 34.09
C SER A 2 0.97 4.06 33.83
N GLY A 3 0.77 5.14 33.06
CA GLY A 3 -0.56 5.59 32.62
C GLY A 3 -1.17 4.75 31.50
N PHE A 4 -0.43 3.77 30.97
CA PHE A 4 -0.88 2.89 29.90
C PHE A 4 -1.42 1.56 30.45
N ASP A 5 -2.68 1.26 30.14
CA ASP A 5 -3.36 0.02 30.53
C ASP A 5 -3.02 -1.14 29.57
N LEU A 6 -2.01 -1.92 29.97
CA LEU A 6 -1.51 -3.05 29.21
C LEU A 6 -2.50 -4.22 29.11
N GLU A 7 -3.27 -4.47 30.17
CA GLU A 7 -4.22 -5.60 30.18
C GLU A 7 -5.34 -5.34 29.20
N ARG A 8 -5.88 -4.13 29.23
CA ARG A 8 -6.92 -3.75 28.28
C ARG A 8 -6.41 -3.73 26.86
N PHE A 9 -5.25 -3.15 26.60
CA PHE A 9 -4.67 -3.15 25.24
C PHE A 9 -4.64 -4.56 24.65
N ARG A 10 -4.17 -5.54 25.42
CA ARG A 10 -4.16 -6.94 25.00
C ARG A 10 -5.56 -7.51 24.80
N SER A 11 -6.49 -7.21 25.70
CA SER A 11 -7.88 -7.70 25.60
C SER A 11 -8.62 -7.20 24.36
N CYS A 12 -8.31 -5.98 23.89
CA CYS A 12 -8.95 -5.37 22.73
C CYS A 12 -8.19 -5.59 21.42
N ALA A 13 -6.95 -6.08 21.46
CA ALA A 13 -6.06 -6.18 20.29
C ALA A 13 -6.68 -6.97 19.12
N SER A 14 -7.43 -8.03 19.40
CA SER A 14 -8.08 -8.86 18.38
C SER A 14 -9.24 -8.16 17.66
N GLN A 15 -9.75 -7.05 18.21
CA GLN A 15 -10.84 -6.25 17.63
C GLN A 15 -10.31 -5.10 16.77
N LEU A 16 -9.01 -4.84 16.81
CA LEU A 16 -8.37 -3.76 16.08
C LEU A 16 -8.05 -4.23 14.66
N SER A 17 -8.43 -3.42 13.68
CA SER A 17 -8.12 -3.67 12.27
C SER A 17 -7.46 -2.44 11.64
N PRO A 18 -6.69 -2.60 10.55
CA PRO A 18 -6.19 -1.45 9.81
C PRO A 18 -7.35 -0.60 9.31
N ARG A 19 -7.24 0.73 9.45
CA ARG A 19 -8.20 1.67 8.87
C ARG A 19 -8.25 1.48 7.36
N THR A 20 -9.44 1.65 6.78
CA THR A 20 -9.66 1.63 5.33
C THR A 20 -10.12 3.00 4.84
N ALA A 21 -9.88 3.31 3.57
CA ALA A 21 -10.42 4.48 2.91
C ALA A 21 -10.74 4.20 1.44
N ALA A 22 -11.85 4.79 0.98
CA ALA A 22 -12.21 4.90 -0.42
C ALA A 22 -11.53 6.14 -1.03
N VAL A 23 -10.67 5.93 -2.03
CA VAL A 23 -9.90 6.98 -2.70
C VAL A 23 -10.47 7.20 -4.10
N PRO A 24 -10.96 8.41 -4.45
CA PRO A 24 -11.36 8.72 -5.83
C PRO A 24 -10.16 8.62 -6.77
N VAL A 25 -10.34 7.96 -7.91
CA VAL A 25 -9.31 7.73 -8.92
C VAL A 25 -9.84 8.08 -10.31
N ASP A 26 -10.27 9.33 -10.48
CA ASP A 26 -10.95 9.79 -11.69
C ASP A 26 -10.12 9.59 -12.98
N ASP A 27 -8.78 9.67 -12.88
CA ASP A 27 -7.87 9.39 -14.00
C ASP A 27 -7.94 7.93 -14.51
N LEU A 28 -8.47 7.02 -13.69
CA LEU A 28 -8.68 5.62 -14.03
C LEU A 28 -10.11 5.33 -14.51
N ALA A 29 -10.99 6.33 -14.63
CA ALA A 29 -12.42 6.14 -14.92
C ALA A 29 -12.71 5.25 -16.14
N HIS A 30 -11.84 5.30 -17.15
CA HIS A 30 -11.95 4.45 -18.36
C HIS A 30 -11.96 2.94 -18.05
N TRP A 31 -11.30 2.52 -16.96
CA TRP A 31 -11.19 1.13 -16.54
C TRP A 31 -12.34 0.68 -15.62
N PHE A 32 -13.25 1.59 -15.26
CA PHE A 32 -14.44 1.28 -14.48
C PHE A 32 -15.67 1.12 -15.39
N PRO A 33 -16.68 0.34 -14.96
CA PRO A 33 -17.94 0.26 -15.69
C PRO A 33 -18.60 1.63 -15.85
N GLU A 34 -19.32 1.83 -16.96
CA GLU A 34 -20.02 3.07 -17.22
C GLU A 34 -21.01 3.41 -16.09
N GLY A 35 -21.01 4.67 -15.66
CA GLY A 35 -21.87 5.16 -14.59
C GLY A 35 -21.44 4.79 -13.17
N VAL A 36 -20.36 4.02 -13.00
CA VAL A 36 -19.79 3.71 -11.68
C VAL A 36 -18.75 4.75 -11.27
N LYS A 37 -18.83 5.22 -10.03
CA LYS A 37 -17.83 6.15 -9.49
C LYS A 37 -16.47 5.44 -9.36
N PRO A 38 -15.39 5.95 -9.98
CA PRO A 38 -14.08 5.32 -9.94
C PRO A 38 -13.45 5.52 -8.56
N VAL A 39 -13.53 4.49 -7.74
CA VAL A 39 -13.04 4.48 -6.35
C VAL A 39 -12.13 3.29 -6.15
N TRP A 40 -11.00 3.53 -5.51
CA TRP A 40 -10.06 2.51 -5.08
C TRP A 40 -10.04 2.42 -3.56
N THR A 41 -10.30 1.24 -3.00
CA THR A 41 -10.27 1.03 -1.54
C THR A 41 -8.89 0.58 -1.10
N VAL A 42 -8.32 1.31 -0.15
CA VAL A 42 -7.02 1.01 0.45
C VAL A 42 -7.12 0.88 1.96
N ARG A 43 -6.08 0.32 2.59
CA ARG A 43 -5.95 0.21 4.05
C ARG A 43 -4.56 0.61 4.55
N GLY A 44 -4.47 0.88 5.86
CA GLY A 44 -3.20 0.95 6.56
C GLY A 44 -2.43 -0.38 6.55
N LEU A 45 -1.12 -0.30 6.74
CA LEU A 45 -0.21 -1.44 6.74
C LEU A 45 0.08 -1.94 8.15
N THR A 46 0.42 -3.22 8.25
CA THR A 46 0.94 -3.84 9.47
C THR A 46 2.44 -3.60 9.60
N GLY A 47 2.99 -3.81 10.81
CA GLY A 47 4.43 -3.67 11.05
C GLY A 47 5.29 -4.60 10.18
N VAL A 48 4.82 -5.83 9.92
CA VAL A 48 5.50 -6.78 9.03
C VAL A 48 5.49 -6.28 7.59
N GLU A 49 4.40 -5.70 7.12
CA GLU A 49 4.30 -5.16 5.76
C GLU A 49 5.20 -3.94 5.56
N ILE A 50 5.28 -3.04 6.55
CA ILE A 50 6.23 -1.91 6.54
C ILE A 50 7.67 -2.41 6.54
N ALA A 51 8.01 -3.36 7.42
CA ALA A 51 9.35 -3.92 7.48
C ALA A 51 9.73 -4.61 6.15
N THR A 52 8.78 -5.34 5.55
CA THR A 52 8.98 -6.00 4.26
C THR A 52 9.18 -4.99 3.13
N ALA A 53 8.39 -3.92 3.09
CA ALA A 53 8.56 -2.86 2.10
C ALA A 53 9.93 -2.17 2.26
N ASN A 54 10.39 -1.98 3.49
CA ASN A 54 11.67 -1.35 3.82
C ASN A 54 12.90 -2.22 3.54
N ASP A 55 12.76 -3.52 3.25
CA ASP A 55 13.88 -4.37 2.83
C ASP A 55 14.31 -4.06 1.39
N ALA A 56 14.98 -2.92 1.22
CA ALA A 56 15.44 -2.39 -0.06
C ALA A 56 16.14 -3.44 -0.93
N SER A 57 17.07 -4.20 -0.33
CA SER A 57 17.91 -5.16 -1.04
C SER A 57 17.14 -6.40 -1.51
N GLY A 58 16.21 -6.91 -0.70
CA GLY A 58 15.35 -8.02 -1.07
C GLY A 58 14.33 -7.60 -2.14
N ARG A 59 13.78 -6.38 -2.01
CA ARG A 59 12.71 -5.90 -2.88
C ARG A 59 13.18 -5.52 -4.28
N ALA A 60 14.30 -4.81 -4.40
CA ALA A 60 14.83 -4.37 -5.69
C ALA A 60 15.02 -5.56 -6.66
N ARG A 61 15.65 -6.64 -6.20
CA ARG A 61 15.86 -7.86 -6.98
C ARG A 61 14.56 -8.53 -7.44
N ILE A 62 13.56 -8.62 -6.55
CA ILE A 62 12.26 -9.22 -6.87
C ILE A 62 11.55 -8.42 -7.97
N TYR A 63 11.60 -7.09 -7.88
CA TYR A 63 10.95 -6.23 -8.86
C TYR A 63 11.70 -6.22 -10.20
N ALA A 64 13.04 -6.25 -10.19
CA ALA A 64 13.84 -6.35 -11.41
C ALA A 64 13.47 -7.61 -12.21
N ALA A 65 13.41 -8.76 -11.55
CA ALA A 65 12.98 -10.02 -12.18
C ALA A 65 11.54 -9.95 -12.72
N THR A 66 10.64 -9.26 -12.01
CA THR A 66 9.26 -9.08 -12.47
C THR A 66 9.23 -8.24 -13.75
N VAL A 67 9.97 -7.12 -13.80
CA VAL A 67 10.01 -6.29 -15.01
C VAL A 67 10.69 -6.96 -16.18
N GLU A 68 11.74 -7.74 -15.96
CA GLU A 68 12.35 -8.53 -17.02
C GLU A 68 11.34 -9.50 -17.64
N ALA A 69 10.54 -10.17 -16.82
CA ALA A 69 9.46 -11.04 -17.29
C ALA A 69 8.38 -10.25 -18.07
N LEU A 70 7.98 -9.07 -17.58
CA LEU A 70 6.99 -8.22 -18.26
C LEU A 70 7.51 -7.68 -19.60
N ALA A 71 8.76 -7.21 -19.64
CA ALA A 71 9.40 -6.69 -20.83
C ALA A 71 9.60 -7.79 -21.88
N SER A 72 9.90 -9.01 -21.47
CA SER A 72 10.04 -10.16 -22.37
C SER A 72 8.72 -10.60 -23.00
N ALA A 73 7.59 -10.35 -22.32
CA ALA A 73 6.24 -10.65 -22.82
C ALA A 73 5.59 -9.49 -23.60
N ALA A 74 6.20 -8.30 -23.61
CA ALA A 74 5.63 -7.09 -24.20
C ALA A 74 6.15 -6.83 -25.63
N HIS A 75 5.41 -6.02 -26.38
CA HIS A 75 5.93 -5.45 -27.63
C HIS A 75 7.08 -4.45 -27.33
N SER A 76 7.97 -4.23 -28.29
CA SER A 76 9.23 -3.46 -28.11
C SER A 76 9.06 -2.15 -27.34
N ASP A 77 8.03 -1.38 -27.68
CA ASP A 77 7.86 -0.02 -27.16
C ASP A 77 7.36 -0.04 -25.70
N GLN A 78 6.58 -1.06 -25.33
CA GLN A 78 6.16 -1.27 -23.94
C GLN A 78 7.29 -1.84 -23.08
N ALA A 79 8.11 -2.72 -23.66
CA ALA A 79 9.29 -3.25 -23.00
C ALA A 79 10.27 -2.14 -22.63
N ASP A 80 10.48 -1.17 -23.52
CA ASP A 80 11.37 -0.03 -23.25
C ASP A 80 10.80 0.92 -22.19
N ALA A 81 9.49 1.15 -22.15
CA ALA A 81 8.86 1.95 -21.10
C ALA A 81 8.99 1.30 -19.71
N LEU A 82 8.80 -0.03 -19.63
CA LEU A 82 8.99 -0.81 -18.40
C LEU A 82 10.45 -0.80 -17.94
N LYS A 83 11.39 -0.93 -18.86
CA LYS A 83 12.83 -0.82 -18.55
C LYS A 83 13.20 0.58 -18.07
N LYS A 84 12.63 1.65 -18.63
CA LYS A 84 12.89 3.04 -18.23
C LYS A 84 12.40 3.40 -16.83
N LEU A 85 11.39 2.69 -16.32
CA LEU A 85 10.99 2.80 -14.90
C LEU A 85 12.10 2.34 -13.95
N PHE A 86 12.99 1.48 -14.45
CA PHE A 86 14.06 0.86 -13.71
C PHE A 86 15.34 1.63 -14.10
N GLY A 87 16.23 1.83 -13.13
CA GLY A 87 17.45 2.59 -13.33
C GLY A 87 18.36 1.99 -14.39
N ALA A 88 19.49 2.65 -14.65
CA ALA A 88 20.49 2.14 -15.60
C ALA A 88 21.05 0.75 -15.20
N ASP A 89 20.92 0.37 -13.94
CA ASP A 89 21.28 -0.92 -13.34
C ASP A 89 20.18 -1.98 -13.46
N GLY A 90 19.02 -1.64 -14.02
CA GLY A 90 17.89 -2.56 -14.18
C GLY A 90 17.13 -2.84 -12.88
N GLU A 91 17.40 -2.07 -11.81
CA GLU A 91 16.68 -2.12 -10.55
C GLU A 91 15.83 -0.86 -10.38
N PRO A 92 14.63 -0.94 -9.78
CA PRO A 92 13.85 0.24 -9.51
C PRO A 92 14.53 1.04 -8.39
N PRO A 93 14.45 2.38 -8.39
CA PRO A 93 14.85 3.17 -7.24
C PRO A 93 14.20 2.63 -5.96
N GLU A 94 14.95 2.59 -4.86
CA GLU A 94 14.50 1.98 -3.60
C GLU A 94 13.13 2.49 -3.14
N GLU A 95 12.93 3.81 -3.21
CA GLU A 95 11.65 4.42 -2.86
C GLU A 95 10.49 3.97 -3.76
N LEU A 96 10.76 3.70 -5.04
CA LEU A 96 9.76 3.19 -5.96
C LEU A 96 9.41 1.72 -5.65
N ALA A 97 10.41 0.87 -5.36
CA ALA A 97 10.19 -0.50 -4.90
C ALA A 97 9.33 -0.55 -3.62
N LYS A 98 9.63 0.29 -2.63
CA LYS A 98 8.82 0.43 -1.40
C LYS A 98 7.37 0.78 -1.73
N ARG A 99 7.15 1.70 -2.67
CA ARG A 99 5.82 2.15 -3.06
C ARG A 99 5.01 1.07 -3.76
N PHE A 100 5.63 0.22 -4.57
CA PHE A 100 4.96 -0.95 -5.12
C PHE A 100 4.44 -1.88 -4.02
N ASP A 101 5.25 -2.15 -3.00
CA ASP A 101 4.85 -2.99 -1.87
C ASP A 101 3.75 -2.34 -1.03
N HIS A 102 3.87 -1.05 -0.74
CA HIS A 102 2.82 -0.32 -0.04
C HIS A 102 1.48 -0.50 -0.74
N LEU A 103 1.46 -0.36 -2.08
CA LEU A 103 0.24 -0.53 -2.84
C LEU A 103 -0.25 -1.99 -2.84
N VAL A 104 0.61 -2.97 -3.10
CA VAL A 104 0.21 -4.40 -3.12
C VAL A 104 -0.37 -4.84 -1.77
N PHE A 105 0.27 -4.45 -0.67
CA PHE A 105 -0.20 -4.79 0.68
C PHE A 105 -1.45 -4.01 1.06
N GLY A 106 -1.46 -2.71 0.79
CA GLY A 106 -2.52 -1.78 1.19
C GLY A 106 -3.74 -1.78 0.30
N SER A 107 -3.68 -2.33 -0.92
CA SER A 107 -4.83 -2.44 -1.82
C SER A 107 -5.84 -3.47 -1.29
N VAL A 108 -7.08 -3.02 -1.12
CA VAL A 108 -8.21 -3.85 -0.68
C VAL A 108 -9.12 -4.18 -1.85
N ASP A 109 -9.51 -3.15 -2.60
CA ASP A 109 -10.37 -3.29 -3.77
C ASP A 109 -10.00 -2.25 -4.83
N PRO A 110 -9.48 -2.66 -6.00
CA PRO A 110 -9.18 -4.04 -6.38
C PRO A 110 -8.05 -4.66 -5.56
N LYS A 111 -8.04 -5.99 -5.42
CA LYS A 111 -6.85 -6.70 -4.93
C LYS A 111 -5.87 -6.88 -6.09
N ILE A 112 -4.63 -6.46 -5.89
CA ILE A 112 -3.63 -6.42 -6.97
C ILE A 112 -2.37 -7.22 -6.66
N ALA A 113 -1.66 -7.62 -7.70
CA ALA A 113 -0.33 -8.22 -7.66
C ALA A 113 0.77 -7.19 -7.98
N ARG A 114 2.03 -7.63 -7.92
CA ARG A 114 3.21 -6.78 -8.19
C ARG A 114 3.20 -6.18 -9.59
N GLU A 115 2.83 -6.99 -10.58
CA GLU A 115 2.73 -6.55 -11.98
C GLU A 115 1.78 -5.37 -12.13
N ASP A 116 0.61 -5.43 -11.51
CA ASP A 116 -0.40 -4.37 -11.56
C ASP A 116 0.14 -3.06 -10.97
N ALA A 117 0.85 -3.15 -9.84
CA ALA A 117 1.48 -1.98 -9.22
C ALA A 117 2.53 -1.35 -10.15
N ILE A 118 3.39 -2.17 -10.76
CA ILE A 118 4.40 -1.69 -11.72
C ILE A 118 3.72 -0.98 -12.90
N ARG A 119 2.68 -1.58 -13.48
CA ARG A 119 1.91 -1.00 -14.59
C ARG A 119 1.21 0.29 -14.18
N LEU A 120 0.62 0.35 -12.99
CA LEU A 120 -0.02 1.55 -12.50
C LEU A 120 0.98 2.69 -12.34
N PHE A 121 2.15 2.44 -11.77
CA PHE A 121 3.20 3.47 -11.65
C PHE A 121 3.83 3.84 -13.00
N ALA A 122 3.85 2.93 -13.98
CA ALA A 122 4.28 3.21 -15.34
C ALA A 122 3.36 4.19 -16.07
N LEU A 123 2.05 3.99 -15.92
CA LEU A 123 1.03 4.64 -16.74
C LEU A 123 0.31 5.78 -16.02
N TYR A 124 0.12 5.65 -14.71
CA TYR A 124 -0.61 6.58 -13.84
C TYR A 124 0.18 6.86 -12.55
N PRO A 125 1.43 7.38 -12.64
CA PRO A 125 2.29 7.56 -11.47
C PRO A 125 1.66 8.44 -10.39
N VAL A 126 0.97 9.51 -10.77
CA VAL A 126 0.29 10.42 -9.81
C VAL A 126 -0.75 9.66 -8.99
N VAL A 127 -1.55 8.80 -9.62
CA VAL A 127 -2.53 7.94 -8.93
C VAL A 127 -1.82 6.96 -8.01
N GLY A 128 -0.73 6.32 -8.46
CA GLY A 128 0.09 5.43 -7.64
C GLY A 128 0.62 6.12 -6.37
N TYR A 129 1.12 7.34 -6.49
CA TYR A 129 1.56 8.14 -5.34
C TYR A 129 0.40 8.55 -4.43
N GLN A 130 -0.75 8.95 -4.98
CA GLN A 130 -1.94 9.29 -4.20
C GLN A 130 -2.40 8.10 -3.33
N LEU A 131 -2.51 6.91 -3.92
CA LEU A 131 -2.93 5.71 -3.21
C LEU A 131 -1.95 5.34 -2.10
N THR A 132 -0.65 5.31 -2.42
CA THR A 132 0.38 4.95 -1.42
C THR A 132 0.54 6.00 -0.32
N ASN A 133 0.35 7.29 -0.62
CA ASN A 133 0.32 8.34 0.40
C ASN A 133 -0.86 8.16 1.34
N LYS A 134 -2.05 7.84 0.82
CA LYS A 134 -3.22 7.54 1.66
C LYS A 134 -2.98 6.31 2.53
N ILE A 135 -2.34 5.26 1.99
CA ILE A 135 -1.97 4.06 2.76
C ILE A 135 -1.05 4.42 3.94
N LEU A 136 -0.03 5.24 3.72
CA LEU A 136 0.88 5.68 4.79
C LEU A 136 0.19 6.59 5.81
N GLU A 137 -0.70 7.48 5.36
CA GLU A 137 -1.54 8.29 6.24
C GLU A 137 -2.39 7.39 7.16
N LEU A 138 -3.12 6.42 6.60
CA LEU A 138 -3.92 5.47 7.38
C LEU A 138 -3.08 4.65 8.35
N THR A 139 -1.86 4.28 7.94
CA THR A 139 -0.91 3.57 8.81
C THR A 139 -0.48 4.44 10.00
N GLY A 140 -0.21 5.73 9.77
CA GLY A 140 0.16 6.69 10.80
C GLY A 140 -0.97 7.03 11.79
N LEU A 141 -2.23 6.90 11.37
CA LEU A 141 -3.41 7.08 12.23
C LEU A 141 -3.63 5.89 13.21
N GLY A 142 -2.87 4.81 13.07
CA GLY A 142 -3.06 3.59 13.83
C GLY A 142 -4.34 2.84 13.43
N PRO A 143 -4.65 1.73 14.12
CA PRO A 143 -5.81 0.91 13.79
C PRO A 143 -7.14 1.66 14.04
N ASP A 144 -8.20 1.15 13.43
CA ASP A 144 -9.54 1.53 13.83
C ASP A 144 -9.84 0.93 15.20
N LEU A 145 -10.22 1.79 16.15
CA LEU A 145 -10.63 1.37 17.49
C LEU A 145 -12.09 0.88 17.52
N GLY A 146 -12.87 1.13 16.46
CA GLY A 146 -14.27 0.72 16.37
C GLY A 146 -15.06 1.09 17.62
N LYS A 147 -15.50 0.07 18.37
CA LYS A 147 -16.30 0.21 19.61
C LYS A 147 -15.50 0.01 20.90
N VAL A 148 -14.16 0.00 20.85
CA VAL A 148 -13.34 -0.20 22.05
C VAL A 148 -13.62 0.94 23.05
N PRO A 149 -14.03 0.64 24.29
CA PRO A 149 -14.39 1.67 25.26
C PRO A 149 -13.17 2.53 25.65
N ARG A 150 -13.39 3.71 26.25
CA ARG A 150 -12.32 4.54 26.84
C ARG A 150 -11.92 4.04 28.22
N SER A 151 -10.72 4.39 28.70
CA SER A 151 -10.32 4.07 30.09
C SER A 151 -11.14 4.93 31.01
N THR A 152 -11.92 4.30 31.88
CA THR A 152 -12.51 5.01 33.00
C THR A 152 -11.39 5.31 33.99
N GLU A 153 -11.39 6.52 34.54
CA GLU A 153 -10.50 6.86 35.65
C GLU A 153 -10.81 5.92 36.82
N THR A 154 -9.77 5.32 37.40
CA THR A 154 -9.89 4.63 38.68
C THR A 154 -10.30 5.69 39.73
N PRO A 155 -11.37 5.49 40.51
CA PRO A 155 -11.73 6.45 41.56
C PRO A 155 -10.56 6.64 42.50
N MET A 156 -10.14 7.89 42.74
CA MET A 156 -9.16 8.17 43.79
C MET A 156 -9.76 7.70 45.12
N SER A 157 -9.09 6.73 45.75
CA SER A 157 -9.40 6.26 47.11
C SER A 157 -8.89 7.26 48.15
#